data_AF-A0A833DXF5-F1
#
_entry.id   AF-A0A833DXF5-F1
#
_cell.length_a   1.000
_cell.length_b   1.000
_cell.length_c   1.000
_cell.angle_alpha   90.00
_cell.angle_beta   90.00
_cell.angle_gamma   90.00
#
_symmetry.space_group_name_H-M   'P 1'
#
loop_
_entity.id
_entity.type
_entity.pdbx_description
1 polymer ?
#
loop_
_entity_poly.entity_id
_entity_poly.type
_entity_poly.pdbx_seq_one_letter_code
_entity_poly.pdbx_strand_id
1 'polypeptide(L)'
;MSTPSKERTIFSVRIRRGPDIRHYDLYFGDEGLHFLYLGEYWEGLRPRTGLQQRMDMFIYSLKKKRRRQAGEKRVEDFTIPYSDIKEYVLEWYEEECKLTLHTKQGTIEVRFSPKVYELMKKLIKKYVAPHAPGRIVRRAR
;
A
#
# COMPACT_ATOMS: atom_id res chain seq x y z
N MET A 1 -3.41 -8.00 -18.58
CA MET A 1 -3.08 -7.24 -17.35
C MET A 1 -1.57 -7.19 -17.21
N SER A 2 -1.00 -6.00 -17.27
CA SER A 2 0.44 -5.72 -17.24
C SER A 2 1.05 -6.17 -15.91
N THR A 3 2.17 -6.90 -15.95
CA THR A 3 2.93 -7.29 -14.76
C THR A 3 3.29 -6.03 -13.96
N PRO A 4 3.08 -5.98 -12.63
CA PRO A 4 3.35 -4.77 -11.86
C PRO A 4 4.84 -4.42 -11.93
N SER A 5 5.16 -3.32 -12.62
CA SER A 5 6.52 -2.78 -12.64
C SER A 5 6.91 -2.32 -11.23
N LYS A 6 8.14 -2.65 -10.80
CA LYS A 6 8.69 -2.23 -9.49
C LYS A 6 8.58 -0.71 -9.29
N GLU A 7 8.67 0.06 -10.36
CA GLU A 7 8.64 1.53 -10.32
C GLU A 7 7.27 2.12 -9.97
N ARG A 8 6.21 1.33 -10.09
CA ARG A 8 4.82 1.75 -9.81
C ARG A 8 4.27 1.12 -8.54
N THR A 9 5.10 0.44 -7.76
CA THR A 9 4.65 -0.35 -6.61
C THR A 9 5.27 0.15 -5.32
N ILE A 10 4.44 0.44 -4.33
CA ILE A 10 4.85 0.65 -2.94
C ILE A 10 4.59 -0.64 -2.18
N PHE A 11 5.67 -1.26 -1.70
CA PHE A 11 5.58 -2.53 -1.00
C PHE A 11 5.22 -2.35 0.47
N SER A 12 4.41 -3.27 1.00
CA SER A 12 4.10 -3.40 2.43
C SER A 12 3.52 -2.13 3.08
N VAL A 13 2.41 -1.64 2.53
CA VAL A 13 1.61 -0.57 3.15
C VAL A 13 0.59 -1.14 4.13
N ARG A 14 0.29 -0.37 5.18
CA ARG A 14 -0.82 -0.65 6.10
C ARG A 14 -2.05 0.12 5.65
N ILE A 15 -3.17 -0.56 5.47
CA ILE A 15 -4.43 0.04 5.06
C ILE A 15 -5.40 -0.03 6.23
N ARG A 16 -5.91 1.13 6.64
CA ARG A 16 -7.02 1.22 7.58
C ARG A 16 -8.32 1.50 6.83
N ARG A 17 -9.32 0.66 7.05
CA ARG A 17 -10.70 0.79 6.54
C ARG A 17 -11.65 0.57 7.72
N GLY A 18 -12.18 1.66 8.27
CA GLY A 18 -12.97 1.58 9.51
C GLY A 18 -12.11 1.15 10.70
N PRO A 19 -12.53 0.15 11.51
CA PRO A 19 -11.76 -0.33 12.66
C PRO A 19 -10.58 -1.23 12.27
N ASP A 20 -10.61 -1.85 11.09
CA ASP A 20 -9.65 -2.88 10.71
C ASP A 20 -8.38 -2.30 10.05
N ILE A 21 -7.23 -2.89 10.37
CA ILE A 21 -5.93 -2.61 9.74
C ILE A 21 -5.46 -3.88 9.02
N ARG A 22 -5.04 -3.75 7.76
CA ARG A 22 -4.57 -4.88 6.93
C ARG A 22 -3.37 -4.47 6.08
N HIS A 23 -2.56 -5.46 5.68
CA HIS A 23 -1.31 -5.23 4.94
C HIS A 23 -1.44 -5.52 3.45
N TYR A 24 -0.94 -4.62 2.60
CA TYR A 24 -1.02 -4.72 1.14
C TYR A 24 0.28 -4.30 0.45
N ASP A 25 0.53 -4.79 -0.76
CA ASP A 25 1.36 -4.08 -1.73
C ASP A 25 0.42 -3.12 -2.49
N LEU A 26 0.79 -1.84 -2.62
CA LEU A 26 0.04 -0.84 -3.38
C LEU A 26 0.67 -0.68 -4.77
N TYR A 27 -0.12 -0.87 -5.81
CA TYR A 27 0.28 -0.71 -7.20
C TYR A 27 -0.52 0.41 -7.88
N PHE A 28 0.18 1.31 -8.56
CA PHE A 28 -0.40 2.38 -9.37
C PHE A 28 -0.59 1.87 -10.80
N GLY A 29 -1.81 1.42 -11.10
CA GLY A 29 -2.23 1.00 -12.43
C GLY A 29 -2.56 2.19 -13.32
N ASP A 30 -3.01 1.90 -14.54
CA ASP A 30 -3.40 2.96 -15.49
C ASP A 30 -4.80 3.51 -15.17
N GLU A 31 -5.68 2.69 -14.60
CA GLU A 31 -7.09 3.04 -14.32
C GLU A 31 -7.37 3.28 -12.82
N GLY A 32 -6.46 2.86 -11.93
CA GLY A 32 -6.67 2.98 -10.51
C GLY A 32 -5.54 2.48 -9.63
N LEU A 33 -5.78 2.58 -8.31
CA LEU A 33 -4.90 2.06 -7.27
C LEU A 33 -5.30 0.63 -6.95
N HIS A 34 -4.38 -0.31 -7.13
CA HIS A 34 -4.59 -1.72 -6.83
C HIS A 34 -3.90 -2.08 -5.51
N PHE A 35 -4.63 -2.74 -4.62
CA PHE A 35 -4.16 -3.17 -3.33
C PHE A 35 -4.12 -4.69 -3.33
N LEU A 36 -2.90 -5.23 -3.33
CA LEU A 36 -2.64 -6.66 -3.36
C LEU A 36 -2.38 -7.13 -1.93
N TYR A 37 -3.32 -7.91 -1.39
CA TYR A 37 -3.33 -8.31 0.00
C TYR A 37 -2.13 -9.21 0.33
N LEU A 38 -1.40 -8.83 1.37
CA LEU A 38 -0.24 -9.58 1.84
C LEU A 38 -0.60 -10.66 2.89
N GLY A 39 -1.87 -10.75 3.29
CA GLY A 39 -2.32 -11.60 4.39
C GLY A 39 -2.25 -10.91 5.75
N GLU A 40 -2.89 -11.52 6.76
CA GLU A 40 -2.77 -11.17 8.19
C GLU A 40 -1.37 -11.51 8.78
N TYR A 41 -0.44 -11.95 7.93
CA TYR A 41 0.88 -12.45 8.32
C TYR A 41 1.75 -11.44 9.08
N TRP A 42 1.37 -10.17 9.14
CA TRP A 42 2.07 -9.18 9.97
C TRP A 42 1.48 -9.02 11.37
N GLU A 43 0.16 -9.22 11.55
CA GLU A 43 -0.50 -9.03 12.85
C GLU A 43 -0.61 -10.34 13.65
N GLY A 44 -0.76 -11.49 12.98
CA GLY A 44 -0.95 -12.78 13.66
C GLY A 44 0.31 -13.64 13.84
N LEU A 45 1.37 -13.42 13.05
CA LEU A 45 2.54 -14.30 13.01
C LEU A 45 3.84 -13.50 12.77
N ARG A 46 4.53 -13.09 13.86
CA ARG A 46 5.94 -13.53 13.91
C ARG A 46 5.85 -15.02 13.65
N PRO A 47 6.44 -15.59 12.59
CA PRO A 47 6.41 -17.04 12.48
C PRO A 47 6.98 -17.59 13.78
N ARG A 48 6.12 -18.20 14.62
CA ARG A 48 6.58 -18.92 15.80
C ARG A 48 7.13 -20.27 15.33
N THR A 49 8.02 -20.21 14.35
CA THR A 49 8.80 -21.36 13.86
C THR A 49 9.88 -21.71 14.88
N GLY A 50 10.14 -20.84 15.87
CA GLY A 50 11.28 -20.93 16.78
C GLY A 50 12.60 -20.51 16.13
N LEU A 51 12.58 -19.98 14.91
CA LEU A 51 13.76 -19.58 14.15
C LEU A 51 14.12 -18.10 14.39
N GLN A 52 15.37 -17.72 14.10
CA GLN A 52 15.80 -16.32 14.14
C GLN A 52 14.99 -15.45 13.15
N GLN A 53 14.70 -14.21 13.54
CA GLN A 53 13.91 -13.21 12.79
C GLN A 53 14.31 -13.04 11.31
N ARG A 54 15.59 -13.24 10.97
CA ARG A 54 16.07 -13.16 9.57
C ARG A 54 15.55 -14.31 8.71
N MET A 55 15.39 -15.50 9.28
CA MET A 55 14.88 -16.69 8.57
C MET A 55 13.40 -16.54 8.24
N ASP A 56 12.63 -15.98 9.17
CA ASP A 56 11.22 -15.67 8.99
C ASP A 56 11.00 -14.65 7.87
N MET A 57 11.83 -13.60 7.85
CA MET A 57 11.85 -12.62 6.76
C MET A 57 12.23 -13.24 5.42
N PHE A 58 13.12 -14.23 5.41
CA PHE A 58 13.50 -14.95 4.20
C PHE A 58 12.36 -15.83 3.67
N ILE A 59 11.70 -16.60 4.53
CA ILE A 59 10.52 -17.41 4.18
C ILE A 59 9.38 -16.51 3.66
N TYR A 60 9.18 -15.35 4.28
CA TYR A 60 8.25 -14.33 3.80
C TYR A 60 8.60 -13.87 2.38
N SER A 61 9.86 -13.56 2.11
CA SER A 61 10.31 -13.13 0.79
C SER A 61 10.07 -14.21 -0.28
N LEU A 62 10.24 -15.49 0.06
CA LEU A 62 10.01 -16.63 -0.83
C LEU A 62 8.53 -16.84 -1.14
N LYS A 63 7.66 -16.80 -0.12
CA LYS A 63 6.20 -16.88 -0.32
C LYS A 63 5.70 -15.72 -1.18
N LYS A 64 6.21 -14.51 -0.92
CA LYS A 64 5.91 -13.31 -1.72
C LYS A 64 6.35 -13.46 -3.18
N LYS A 65 7.55 -14.02 -3.42
CA LYS A 65 8.08 -14.28 -4.77
C LYS A 65 7.26 -15.31 -5.54
N ARG A 66 6.93 -16.46 -4.92
CA ARG A 66 6.10 -17.50 -5.54
C ARG A 66 4.70 -16.99 -5.90
N ARG A 67 4.06 -16.21 -5.03
CA ARG A 67 2.72 -15.65 -5.30
C ARG A 67 2.70 -14.70 -6.48
N ARG A 68 3.70 -13.83 -6.60
CA ARG A 68 3.85 -12.94 -7.77
C ARG A 68 3.98 -13.72 -9.08
N GLN A 69 4.59 -14.90 -9.04
CA GLN A 69 4.73 -15.77 -10.21
C GLN A 69 3.41 -16.51 -10.54
N ALA A 70 2.58 -16.81 -9.53
CA ALA A 70 1.33 -17.55 -9.71
C ALA A 70 0.13 -16.67 -10.12
N GLY A 71 0.16 -15.35 -9.86
CA GLY A 71 -0.92 -14.45 -10.24
C GLY A 71 -2.25 -14.67 -9.51
N GLU A 72 -2.21 -15.37 -8.36
CA GLU A 72 -3.40 -15.65 -7.54
C GLU A 72 -4.04 -14.35 -7.02
N LYS A 73 -5.25 -14.06 -7.49
CA LYS A 73 -6.10 -12.99 -6.94
C LYS A 73 -6.79 -13.49 -5.68
N ARG A 74 -6.70 -12.73 -4.61
CA ARG A 74 -7.44 -12.96 -3.36
C ARG A 74 -8.74 -12.16 -3.34
N VAL A 75 -9.75 -12.65 -2.62
CA VAL A 75 -11.03 -11.93 -2.43
C VAL A 75 -10.80 -10.59 -1.74
N GLU A 76 -9.75 -10.50 -0.95
CA GLU A 76 -9.32 -9.32 -0.21
C GLU A 76 -8.54 -8.31 -1.06
N ASP A 77 -8.10 -8.69 -2.27
CA ASP A 77 -7.52 -7.74 -3.21
C ASP A 77 -8.60 -6.79 -3.70
N PHE A 78 -8.31 -5.50 -3.73
CA PHE A 78 -9.28 -4.51 -4.20
C PHE A 78 -8.61 -3.43 -5.03
N THR A 79 -9.43 -2.75 -5.84
CA THR A 79 -9.00 -1.63 -6.67
C THR A 79 -9.85 -0.41 -6.36
N ILE A 80 -9.21 0.76 -6.29
CA ILE A 80 -9.91 2.05 -6.23
C ILE A 80 -9.70 2.73 -7.59
N PRO A 81 -10.75 2.87 -8.41
CA PRO A 81 -10.66 3.65 -9.64
C PRO A 81 -10.25 5.09 -9.35
N TYR A 82 -9.43 5.71 -10.21
CA TYR A 82 -9.06 7.11 -10.02
C TYR A 82 -10.26 8.05 -10.02
N SER A 83 -11.29 7.72 -10.82
CA SER A 83 -12.58 8.43 -10.87
C SER A 83 -13.40 8.39 -9.57
N ASP A 84 -13.02 7.52 -8.62
CA ASP A 84 -13.70 7.39 -7.33
C ASP A 84 -13.00 8.13 -6.21
N ILE A 85 -11.78 8.62 -6.43
CA ILE A 85 -11.03 9.43 -5.48
C ILE A 85 -11.53 10.88 -5.61
N LYS A 86 -12.12 11.42 -4.54
CA LYS A 86 -12.60 12.80 -4.46
C LYS A 86 -11.51 13.76 -4.01
N GLU A 87 -10.70 13.33 -3.04
CA GLU A 87 -9.61 14.13 -2.48
C GLU A 87 -8.52 13.20 -1.94
N TYR A 88 -7.27 13.66 -1.94
CA TYR A 88 -6.19 13.01 -1.21
C TYR A 88 -5.43 13.97 -0.27
N VAL A 89 -4.92 13.41 0.83
CA VAL A 89 -4.01 14.12 1.75
C VAL A 89 -2.79 13.26 1.97
N LEU A 90 -1.62 13.77 1.61
CA LEU A 90 -0.33 13.12 1.83
C LEU A 90 0.39 13.80 2.99
N GLU A 91 0.57 13.08 4.09
CA GLU A 91 1.19 13.57 5.31
C GLU A 91 2.54 12.88 5.54
N TRP A 92 3.57 13.68 5.81
CA TRP A 92 4.86 13.20 6.27
C TRP A 92 4.94 13.29 7.79
N TYR A 93 5.38 12.20 8.43
CA TYR A 93 5.82 12.17 9.81
C TYR A 93 7.14 11.41 9.90
N GLU A 94 7.92 11.68 10.94
CA GLU A 94 9.27 11.14 11.11
C GLU A 94 9.33 9.61 11.17
N GLU A 95 8.37 8.97 11.86
CA GLU A 95 8.34 7.51 12.03
C GLU A 95 7.51 6.79 10.96
N GLU A 96 6.44 7.41 10.48
CA GLU A 96 5.49 6.81 9.55
C GLU A 96 4.78 7.86 8.70
N CYS A 97 4.74 7.68 7.39
CA CYS A 97 3.98 8.56 6.50
C CYS A 97 2.56 8.02 6.28
N LYS A 98 1.64 8.92 5.95
CA LYS A 98 0.22 8.58 5.75
C LYS A 98 -0.33 9.23 4.48
N LEU A 99 -1.03 8.45 3.67
CA LEU A 99 -1.83 8.90 2.55
C LEU A 99 -3.29 8.61 2.89
N THR A 100 -4.09 9.66 3.05
CA THR A 100 -5.55 9.55 3.21
C THR A 100 -6.21 9.77 1.86
N LEU A 101 -7.05 8.82 1.45
CA LEU A 101 -7.87 8.91 0.25
C LEU A 101 -9.34 9.03 0.65
N HIS A 102 -9.97 10.14 0.28
CA HIS A 102 -11.42 10.29 0.41
C HIS A 102 -12.06 9.83 -0.89
N THR A 103 -12.76 8.70 -0.83
CA THR A 103 -13.40 8.08 -1.99
C THR A 103 -14.92 8.22 -1.93
N LYS A 104 -15.64 7.90 -3.01
CA LYS A 104 -17.11 7.80 -2.99
C LYS A 104 -17.64 6.79 -1.96
N GLN A 105 -16.87 5.75 -1.66
CA GLN A 105 -17.26 4.65 -0.77
C GLN A 105 -16.79 4.85 0.68
N GLY A 106 -16.05 5.92 0.97
CA GLY A 106 -15.51 6.20 2.31
C GLY A 106 -14.04 6.58 2.29
N THR A 107 -13.44 6.62 3.49
CA THR A 107 -12.06 7.06 3.68
C THR A 107 -11.12 5.87 3.83
N ILE A 108 -9.99 5.91 3.15
CA ILE A 108 -8.95 4.88 3.19
C ILE A 108 -7.64 5.53 3.62
N GLU A 109 -7.06 5.05 4.72
CA GLU A 109 -5.75 5.52 5.17
C GLU A 109 -4.67 4.49 4.81
N VAL A 110 -3.68 4.93 4.05
CA VAL A 110 -2.51 4.15 3.65
C VAL A 110 -1.31 4.64 4.44
N ARG A 111 -0.77 3.81 5.32
CA ARG A 111 0.43 4.11 6.08
C ARG A 111 1.64 3.36 5.55
N PHE A 112 2.77 4.05 5.46
CA PHE A 112 3.96 3.53 4.79
C PHE A 112 5.25 4.15 5.35
N SER A 113 6.38 3.49 5.08
CA SER A 113 7.68 3.94 5.58
C SER A 113 8.08 5.30 5.00
N PRO A 114 8.66 6.22 5.81
CA PRO A 114 9.22 7.48 5.31
C PRO A 114 10.25 7.31 4.19
N LYS A 115 10.96 6.16 4.16
CA LYS A 115 11.95 5.82 3.12
C LYS A 115 11.39 5.82 1.70
N VAL A 116 10.10 5.57 1.54
CA VAL A 116 9.43 5.53 0.22
C VAL A 116 8.56 6.76 -0.03
N TYR A 117 8.66 7.79 0.81
CA TYR A 117 7.83 8.99 0.71
C TYR A 117 7.99 9.75 -0.62
N GLU A 118 9.23 10.01 -1.05
CA GLU A 118 9.45 10.73 -2.31
C GLU A 118 8.95 9.94 -3.53
N LEU A 119 9.06 8.60 -3.48
CA LEU A 119 8.46 7.72 -4.49
C LEU A 119 6.93 7.80 -4.46
N MET A 120 6.31 7.69 -3.28
CA MET A 120 4.87 7.83 -3.11
C MET A 120 4.37 9.17 -3.65
N LYS A 121 5.03 10.27 -3.27
CA LYS A 121 4.72 11.62 -3.74
C LYS A 121 4.79 11.74 -5.26
N LYS A 122 5.85 11.19 -5.89
CA LYS A 122 6.01 11.15 -7.35
C LYS A 122 4.86 10.38 -8.02
N LEU A 123 4.48 9.23 -7.48
CA LEU A 123 3.40 8.40 -8.01
C LEU A 123 2.03 9.08 -7.85
N ILE A 124 1.74 9.67 -6.69
CA ILE A 124 0.50 10.44 -6.47
C ILE A 124 0.41 11.60 -7.46
N LYS A 125 1.48 12.38 -7.63
CA LYS A 125 1.50 13.51 -8.57
C LYS A 125 1.25 13.05 -10.01
N LYS A 126 1.80 11.90 -10.39
CA LYS A 126 1.67 11.37 -11.74
C LYS A 126 0.28 10.79 -12.02
N TYR A 127 -0.28 10.03 -11.07
CA TYR A 127 -1.46 9.20 -11.33
C TYR A 127 -2.72 9.61 -10.60
N VAL A 128 -2.64 10.25 -9.43
CA VAL A 128 -3.83 10.59 -8.61
C VAL A 128 -4.19 12.06 -8.79
N ALA A 129 -3.21 12.96 -8.73
CA ALA A 129 -3.42 14.41 -8.83
C ALA A 129 -4.14 14.87 -10.12
N PRO A 130 -4.02 14.20 -11.29
CA PRO A 130 -4.81 14.55 -12.47
C PRO A 130 -6.32 14.33 -12.30
N HIS A 131 -6.74 13.48 -11.36
CA HIS A 131 -8.14 13.07 -11.20
C HIS A 131 -8.77 13.58 -9.91
N ALA A 132 -7.97 13.90 -8.89
CA ALA A 132 -8.46 14.35 -7.60
C ALA A 132 -7.60 15.50 -7.06
N PRO A 133 -8.20 16.58 -6.53
CA PRO A 133 -7.46 17.57 -5.77
C PRO A 133 -6.83 16.95 -4.52
N GLY A 134 -5.78 17.57 -4.02
CA GLY A 134 -5.20 17.14 -2.75
C GLY A 134 -4.11 18.07 -2.27
N ARG A 135 -3.67 17.80 -1.04
CA ARG A 135 -2.64 18.60 -0.36
C ARG A 135 -1.55 17.71 0.22
N ILE A 136 -0.34 18.27 0.25
CA ILE A 136 0.83 17.64 0.84
C ILE A 136 1.17 18.41 2.11
N VAL A 137 1.14 17.73 3.24
CA VAL A 137 1.40 18.31 4.56
C VAL A 137 2.70 17.73 5.10
N ARG A 138 3.65 18.61 5.43
CA ARG A 138 4.80 18.22 6.25
C ARG A 138 4.51 18.62 7.69
N ARG A 139 4.37 17.65 8.57
CA ARG A 139 4.30 17.89 10.01
C ARG A 139 5.67 17.53 10.58
N ALA A 140 6.50 18.54 10.81
CA ALA A 140 7.60 18.40 11.75
C ALA A 140 6.98 18.32 13.16
N ARG A 141 7.35 17.30 13.93
CA ARG A 141 7.20 17.38 15.38
C ARG A 141 8.38 18.18 15.92
#